data_AF-A0A1Z5KK83-F1
#
_entry.id   AF-A0A1Z5KK83-F1
#
_cell.length_a   1.000
_cell.length_b   1.000
_cell.length_c   1.000
_cell.angle_alpha   90.00
_cell.angle_beta   90.00
_cell.angle_gamma   90.00
#
_symmetry.space_group_name_H-M   'P 1'
#
loop_
_entity.id
_entity.type
_entity.pdbx_description
1 polymer ?
#
loop_
_entity_poly.entity_id
_entity_poly.type
_entity_poly.pdbx_seq_one_letter_code
_entity_poly.pdbx_strand_id
1 'polypeptide(L)'
;MLSFTARKHTRRVLARSARFLSSGATNAEQPSLLQHVYVHHVSQTVLQHMQDKQSAWLCRHGLDRGLQLASNGTFCLSFPSRPGYDADRVWTWYDPVQKQHWLSVYRHHKIIGRFLLFDSRNTLQTNQPLVIMDEMRRQIGDTVDHMITYIDEHDRKRDNGGQENK
;
A
#
# COMPACT_ATOMS: atom_id res chain seq x y z
N MET A 1 -28.49 31.06 50.65
CA MET A 1 -27.99 32.41 50.98
C MET A 1 -26.78 32.25 51.86
N LEU A 2 -25.59 32.65 51.39
CA LEU A 2 -24.61 33.50 52.10
C LEU A 2 -23.29 33.52 51.31
N SER A 3 -22.76 34.73 51.19
CA SER A 3 -21.83 35.20 50.18
C SER A 3 -20.35 35.00 50.53
N PHE A 4 -19.53 35.16 49.49
CA PHE A 4 -18.09 35.36 49.46
C PHE A 4 -17.55 36.39 50.46
N THR A 5 -16.33 36.16 50.95
CA THR A 5 -15.30 37.20 51.12
C THR A 5 -13.91 36.68 50.79
N ALA A 6 -13.16 37.47 50.03
CA ALA A 6 -11.79 37.25 49.57
C ALA A 6 -10.74 37.80 50.56
N ARG A 7 -9.50 37.30 50.48
CA ARG A 7 -8.29 38.12 50.75
C ARG A 7 -7.07 37.63 49.99
N LYS A 8 -6.32 38.62 49.50
CA LYS A 8 -5.19 38.61 48.56
C LYS A 8 -3.86 38.47 49.32
N HIS A 9 -2.83 37.89 48.71
CA HIS A 9 -1.50 38.53 48.61
C HIS A 9 -0.55 37.85 47.62
N THR A 10 0.39 38.67 47.16
CA THR A 10 1.07 38.70 45.85
C THR A 10 2.56 38.37 45.98
N ARG A 11 3.19 37.77 44.94
CA ARG A 11 4.55 38.09 44.37
C ARG A 11 4.92 36.97 43.37
N ARG A 12 4.91 37.15 42.04
CA ARG A 12 5.85 37.86 41.13
C ARG A 12 7.34 37.51 41.31
N VAL A 13 7.87 36.72 40.37
CA VAL A 13 9.24 36.78 39.78
C VAL A 13 9.10 36.30 38.32
N LEU A 14 9.04 37.21 37.34
CA LEU A 14 10.10 37.54 36.35
C LEU A 14 10.55 36.34 35.50
N ALA A 15 10.00 36.17 34.29
CA ALA A 15 10.44 36.82 33.05
C ALA A 15 11.83 36.37 32.59
N ARG A 16 11.86 35.54 31.54
CA ARG A 16 12.87 35.62 30.50
C ARG A 16 12.19 35.52 29.14
N SER A 17 11.81 36.70 28.66
CA SER A 17 11.69 36.99 27.23
C SER A 17 13.05 36.76 26.57
N ALA A 18 13.07 35.93 25.53
CA ALA A 18 13.90 36.22 24.37
C ALA A 18 12.94 36.42 23.21
N ARG A 19 12.62 37.69 22.96
CA ARG A 19 12.05 38.13 21.69
C ARG A 19 13.20 38.13 20.69
N PHE A 20 13.04 37.39 19.60
CA PHE A 20 13.56 37.82 18.32
C PHE A 20 12.35 38.00 17.38
N LEU A 21 11.86 39.25 17.33
CA LEU A 21 11.23 39.82 16.12
C LEU A 21 12.39 40.12 15.16
N SER A 22 12.33 40.13 13.85
CA SER A 22 11.35 39.85 12.80
C SER A 22 12.15 40.05 11.50
N SER A 23 11.91 39.29 10.45
CA SER A 23 12.03 39.81 9.08
C SER A 23 11.19 38.94 8.15
N GLY A 24 10.25 39.58 7.48
CA GLY A 24 9.10 38.96 6.85
C GLY A 24 9.39 38.17 5.59
N ALA A 25 8.52 37.20 5.35
CA ALA A 25 7.77 37.06 4.10
C ALA A 25 6.59 36.16 4.41
N THR A 26 5.43 36.52 3.89
CA THR A 26 4.17 35.79 3.93
C THR A 26 4.38 34.32 3.54
N ASN A 27 4.36 33.39 4.50
CA ASN A 27 4.03 32.01 4.18
C ASN A 27 2.56 31.85 4.50
N ALA A 28 1.78 31.91 3.42
CA ALA A 28 0.41 31.46 3.38
C ALA A 28 0.30 30.16 4.18
N GLU A 29 -0.75 30.06 4.98
CA GLU A 29 -1.20 28.80 5.56
C GLU A 29 -1.26 27.78 4.42
N GLN A 30 -0.25 26.93 4.34
CA GLN A 30 -0.22 25.87 3.37
C GLN A 30 -1.24 24.85 3.90
N PRO A 31 -2.40 24.67 3.24
CA PRO A 31 -3.28 23.60 3.62
C PRO A 31 -2.47 22.32 3.54
N SER A 32 -2.55 21.48 4.57
CA SER A 32 -1.91 20.17 4.62
C SER A 32 -2.03 19.51 3.24
N LEU A 33 -0.90 19.42 2.52
CA LEU A 33 -0.81 18.75 1.24
C LEU A 33 -1.17 17.29 1.51
N LEU A 34 -2.45 16.97 1.44
CA LEU A 34 -2.93 15.62 1.23
C LEU A 34 -2.34 15.23 -0.12
N GLN A 35 -1.10 14.70 -0.10
CA GLN A 35 -0.48 14.13 -1.28
C GLN A 35 -1.41 13.01 -1.71
N HIS A 36 -2.23 13.30 -2.72
CA HIS A 36 -3.05 12.31 -3.36
C HIS A 36 -2.08 11.33 -4.01
N VAL A 37 -1.80 10.23 -3.30
CA VAL A 37 -0.85 9.24 -3.78
C VAL A 37 -1.48 8.57 -4.99
N TYR A 38 -0.95 8.90 -6.17
CA TYR A 38 -1.40 8.31 -7.41
C TYR A 38 -1.12 6.81 -7.38
N VAL A 39 -2.14 6.00 -7.65
CA VAL A 39 -2.01 4.58 -7.91
C VAL A 39 -2.48 4.33 -9.33
N HIS A 40 -1.68 3.61 -10.11
CA HIS A 40 -2.04 3.22 -11.46
C HIS A 40 -3.33 2.40 -11.41
N HIS A 41 -4.30 2.61 -12.31
CA HIS A 41 -5.63 1.99 -12.22
C HIS A 41 -5.57 0.45 -12.19
N VAL A 42 -4.64 -0.17 -12.92
CA VAL A 42 -4.41 -1.63 -12.84
C VAL A 42 -3.97 -2.02 -11.42
N SER A 43 -2.96 -1.34 -10.88
CA SER A 43 -2.45 -1.55 -9.52
C SER A 43 -3.53 -1.30 -8.46
N GLN A 44 -4.35 -0.26 -8.65
CA GLN A 44 -5.47 0.09 -7.78
C GLN A 44 -6.52 -1.03 -7.79
N THR A 45 -6.83 -1.56 -8.98
CA THR A 45 -7.79 -2.68 -9.12
C THR A 45 -7.30 -3.93 -8.39
N VAL A 46 -6.00 -4.24 -8.50
CA VAL A 46 -5.39 -5.35 -7.74
C VAL A 46 -5.52 -5.12 -6.23
N LEU A 47 -5.10 -3.94 -5.74
CA LEU A 47 -5.17 -3.63 -4.31
C LEU A 47 -6.59 -3.70 -3.78
N GLN A 48 -7.55 -3.15 -4.53
CA GLN A 48 -8.95 -3.14 -4.16
C GLN A 48 -9.51 -4.57 -4.11
N HIS A 49 -9.23 -5.42 -5.09
CA HIS A 49 -9.64 -6.82 -5.05
C HIS A 49 -9.03 -7.56 -3.86
N MET A 50 -7.73 -7.36 -3.59
CA MET A 50 -7.08 -7.97 -2.43
C MET A 50 -7.69 -7.51 -1.10
N GLN A 51 -8.05 -6.23 -0.98
CA GLN A 51 -8.66 -5.67 0.23
C GLN A 51 -10.12 -6.11 0.41
N ASP A 52 -10.92 -6.09 -0.65
CA ASP A 52 -12.35 -6.36 -0.59
C ASP A 52 -12.66 -7.86 -0.48
N LYS A 53 -11.87 -8.70 -1.17
CA LYS A 53 -12.14 -10.15 -1.30
C LYS A 53 -11.15 -11.03 -0.54
N GLN A 54 -9.91 -10.58 -0.35
CA GLN A 54 -8.83 -11.40 0.18
C GLN A 54 -8.20 -10.80 1.46
N SER A 55 -8.91 -9.93 2.17
CA SER A 55 -8.42 -9.29 3.41
C SER A 55 -8.02 -10.30 4.48
N ALA A 56 -8.76 -11.39 4.64
CA ALA A 56 -8.40 -12.46 5.57
C ALA A 56 -7.05 -13.11 5.21
N TRP A 57 -6.78 -13.31 3.91
CA TRP A 57 -5.49 -13.80 3.44
C TRP A 57 -4.38 -12.77 3.69
N LEU A 58 -4.61 -11.48 3.38
CA LEU A 58 -3.65 -10.42 3.68
C LEU A 58 -3.24 -10.38 5.16
N CYS A 59 -4.21 -10.38 6.07
CA CYS A 59 -3.96 -10.34 7.51
C CYS A 59 -3.23 -11.58 8.00
N ARG A 60 -3.62 -12.77 7.53
CA ARG A 60 -2.97 -14.04 7.90
C ARG A 60 -1.50 -14.08 7.51
N HIS A 61 -1.14 -13.48 6.37
CA HIS A 61 0.24 -13.40 5.90
C HIS A 61 0.97 -12.13 6.36
N GLY A 62 0.33 -11.26 7.15
CA GLY A 62 0.90 -10.01 7.65
C GLY A 62 1.15 -8.94 6.57
N LEU A 63 0.49 -9.06 5.42
CA LEU A 63 0.63 -8.14 4.29
C LEU A 63 -0.19 -6.86 4.46
N ASP A 64 -1.08 -6.80 5.46
CA ASP A 64 -1.87 -5.62 5.84
C ASP A 64 -1.02 -4.42 6.30
N ARG A 65 0.27 -4.63 6.61
CA ARG A 65 1.17 -3.63 7.19
C ARG A 65 2.34 -3.24 6.29
N GLY A 66 2.54 -3.99 5.21
CA GLY A 66 3.73 -3.92 4.36
C GLY A 66 3.53 -3.16 3.04
N LEU A 67 2.47 -2.37 2.91
CA LEU A 67 2.16 -1.65 1.66
C LEU A 67 3.09 -0.47 1.44
N GLN A 68 3.76 -0.47 0.29
CA GLN A 68 4.57 0.61 -0.23
C GLN A 68 4.06 1.00 -1.61
N LEU A 69 3.91 2.30 -1.85
CA LEU A 69 3.49 2.86 -3.13
C LEU A 69 4.68 3.54 -3.81
N ALA A 70 4.90 3.20 -5.08
CA ALA A 70 5.91 3.84 -5.91
C ALA A 70 5.32 5.08 -6.59
N SER A 71 6.19 6.03 -6.96
CA SER A 71 5.79 7.29 -7.61
C SER A 71 5.09 7.11 -8.96
N ASN A 72 5.34 5.99 -9.64
CA ASN A 72 4.69 5.62 -10.89
C ASN A 72 3.30 4.97 -10.68
N GLY A 73 2.84 4.85 -9.43
CA GLY A 73 1.55 4.26 -9.07
C GLY A 73 1.53 2.74 -9.04
N THR A 74 2.68 2.07 -9.07
CA THR A 74 2.77 0.64 -8.72
C THR A 74 2.91 0.45 -7.22
N PHE A 75 2.71 -0.77 -6.72
CA PHE A 75 2.81 -1.04 -5.28
C PHE A 75 3.67 -2.26 -5.00
N CYS A 76 4.14 -2.37 -3.75
CA CYS A 76 4.78 -3.53 -3.18
C CYS A 76 4.14 -3.86 -1.83
N LEU A 77 3.76 -5.11 -1.60
CA LEU A 77 3.32 -5.67 -0.33
C LEU A 77 4.41 -6.61 0.17
N SER A 78 5.08 -6.22 1.26
CA SER A 78 6.15 -7.02 1.86
C SER A 78 5.62 -7.91 2.96
N PHE A 79 5.99 -9.19 2.94
CA PHE A 79 5.73 -10.09 4.06
C PHE A 79 6.59 -9.67 5.27
N PRO A 80 6.16 -9.98 6.50
CA PRO A 80 6.97 -9.74 7.69
C PRO A 80 8.33 -10.46 7.59
N SER A 81 9.41 -9.70 7.64
CA SER A 81 10.78 -10.23 7.64
C SER A 81 11.59 -9.65 8.80
N ARG A 82 12.68 -10.35 9.17
CA ARG A 82 13.63 -9.83 10.16
C ARG A 82 14.44 -8.69 9.54
N PRO A 83 14.80 -7.64 10.32
CA PRO A 83 15.69 -6.60 9.84
C PRO A 83 16.98 -7.17 9.26
N GLY A 84 17.37 -6.71 8.07
CA GLY A 84 18.59 -7.17 7.38
C GLY A 84 18.42 -8.38 6.45
N TYR A 85 17.21 -8.95 6.33
CA TYR A 85 16.90 -9.99 5.34
C TYR A 85 16.07 -9.43 4.20
N ASP A 86 16.31 -9.91 2.98
CA ASP A 86 15.45 -9.56 1.84
C ASP A 86 14.04 -10.07 2.10
N ALA A 87 13.08 -9.14 2.13
CA ALA A 87 11.70 -9.46 2.44
C ALA A 87 11.06 -10.10 1.22
N ASP A 88 10.38 -11.23 1.46
CA ASP A 88 9.39 -11.74 0.53
C ASP A 88 8.39 -10.64 0.19
N ARG A 89 7.88 -10.62 -1.04
CA ARG A 89 6.96 -9.56 -1.48
C ARG A 89 6.09 -9.96 -2.66
N VAL A 90 4.94 -9.32 -2.74
CA VAL A 90 4.06 -9.28 -3.92
C VAL A 90 4.06 -7.85 -4.43
N TRP A 91 4.33 -7.62 -5.71
CA TRP A 91 4.37 -6.24 -6.24
C TRP A 91 3.87 -6.17 -7.67
N THR A 92 3.37 -4.99 -8.02
CA THR A 92 3.10 -4.66 -9.41
C THR A 92 4.24 -3.87 -10.02
N TRP A 93 4.42 -4.03 -11.33
CA TRP A 93 5.36 -3.22 -12.10
C TRP A 93 4.90 -3.13 -13.56
N TYR A 94 5.32 -2.07 -14.24
CA TYR A 94 4.99 -1.83 -15.64
C TYR A 94 6.22 -1.98 -16.51
N ASP A 95 6.13 -2.77 -17.57
CA ASP A 95 7.13 -2.85 -18.63
C ASP A 95 6.83 -1.79 -19.69
N PRO A 96 7.63 -0.71 -19.79
CA PRO A 96 7.39 0.34 -20.77
C PRO A 96 7.73 -0.06 -22.21
N VAL A 97 8.51 -1.12 -22.41
CA VAL A 97 8.87 -1.63 -23.74
C VAL A 97 7.74 -2.48 -24.28
N GLN A 98 7.27 -3.44 -23.49
CA GLN A 98 6.18 -4.35 -23.88
C GLN A 98 4.78 -3.74 -23.67
N LYS A 99 4.70 -2.61 -22.96
CA LYS A 99 3.45 -1.95 -22.55
C LYS A 99 2.55 -2.88 -21.72
N GLN A 100 3.17 -3.69 -20.87
CA GLN A 100 2.49 -4.71 -20.06
C GLN A 100 2.59 -4.40 -18.57
N HIS A 101 1.53 -4.70 -17.84
CA HIS A 101 1.50 -4.58 -16.38
C HIS A 101 1.58 -5.97 -15.77
N TRP A 102 2.45 -6.14 -14.78
CA TRP A 102 2.75 -7.44 -14.20
C TRP A 102 2.50 -7.43 -12.71
N LEU A 103 2.03 -8.57 -12.18
CA LEU A 103 1.98 -8.91 -10.77
C LEU A 103 3.03 -9.98 -10.51
N SER A 104 4.01 -9.68 -9.66
CA SER A 104 5.12 -10.59 -9.37
C SER A 104 5.10 -11.01 -7.92
N VAL A 105 5.60 -12.22 -7.68
CA VAL A 105 5.75 -12.79 -6.35
C VAL A 105 7.18 -13.23 -6.12
N TYR A 106 7.77 -12.74 -5.03
CA TYR A 106 9.11 -13.09 -4.56
C TYR A 106 8.96 -13.76 -3.20
N ARG A 107 9.35 -15.02 -3.12
CA ARG A 107 9.25 -15.85 -1.91
C ARG A 107 10.52 -16.69 -1.79
N HIS A 108 11.05 -16.79 -0.57
CA HIS A 108 12.22 -17.61 -0.27
C HIS A 108 13.42 -17.32 -1.18
N HIS A 109 13.76 -16.04 -1.29
CA HIS A 109 14.92 -15.54 -2.05
C HIS A 109 14.86 -15.74 -3.57
N LYS A 110 13.69 -16.02 -4.14
CA LYS A 110 13.51 -16.13 -5.60
C LYS A 110 12.14 -15.64 -6.07
N ILE A 111 12.06 -15.28 -7.34
CA ILE A 111 10.77 -15.03 -8.00
C ILE A 111 10.11 -16.39 -8.23
N ILE A 112 8.93 -16.58 -7.67
CA ILE A 112 8.17 -17.83 -7.84
C ILE A 112 7.06 -17.68 -8.89
N GLY A 113 6.57 -16.47 -9.13
CA GLY A 113 5.47 -16.25 -10.07
C GLY A 113 5.49 -14.86 -10.69
N ARG A 114 5.03 -14.79 -11.94
CA ARG A 114 4.74 -13.56 -12.69
C ARG A 114 3.43 -13.75 -13.42
N PHE A 115 2.50 -12.86 -13.17
CA PHE A 115 1.14 -12.92 -13.71
C PHE A 115 0.88 -11.64 -14.48
N LEU A 116 0.49 -11.79 -15.75
CA LEU A 116 0.18 -10.65 -16.60
C LEU A 116 -1.16 -10.06 -16.19
N LEU A 117 -1.21 -8.76 -15.94
CA LEU A 117 -2.42 -8.04 -15.60
C LEU A 117 -2.99 -7.37 -16.85
N PHE A 118 -4.25 -7.67 -17.14
CA PHE A 118 -4.95 -7.09 -18.26
C PHE A 118 -5.20 -5.58 -18.05
N ASP A 119 -4.80 -4.75 -19.02
CA ASP A 119 -5.07 -3.31 -19.02
C ASP A 119 -5.96 -2.96 -20.22
N SER A 120 -7.20 -2.57 -19.93
CA SER A 120 -8.19 -2.24 -20.95
C SER A 120 -8.05 -0.83 -21.51
N ARG A 121 -7.11 0.02 -21.04
CA ARG A 121 -6.96 1.39 -21.58
C ARG A 121 -6.66 1.43 -23.08
N ASN A 122 -6.07 0.38 -23.64
CA ASN A 122 -5.87 0.24 -25.08
C ASN A 122 -7.17 -0.10 -25.85
N THR A 123 -8.20 -0.60 -25.17
CA THR A 123 -9.47 -1.07 -25.78
C THR A 123 -10.67 -0.14 -25.52
N LEU A 124 -10.49 0.93 -24.72
CA LEU A 124 -11.53 1.91 -24.38
C LEU A 124 -11.96 2.84 -25.54
N GLN A 125 -11.44 2.66 -26.76
CA GLN A 125 -11.94 3.37 -27.97
C GLN A 125 -13.28 2.82 -28.48
N THR A 126 -13.94 1.92 -27.75
CA THR A 126 -15.16 1.23 -28.16
C THR A 126 -16.40 1.80 -27.47
N ASN A 127 -17.59 1.54 -28.04
CA ASN A 127 -18.87 2.17 -27.64
C ASN A 127 -19.43 1.72 -26.27
N GLN A 128 -18.72 0.89 -25.48
CA GLN A 128 -19.20 0.37 -24.19
C GLN A 128 -18.09 0.31 -23.11
N PRO A 129 -17.65 1.47 -22.60
CA PRO A 129 -16.53 1.54 -21.65
C PRO A 129 -16.80 0.85 -20.31
N LEU A 130 -18.04 0.86 -19.81
CA LEU A 130 -18.38 0.24 -18.51
C LEU A 130 -18.22 -1.28 -18.53
N VAL A 131 -18.69 -1.95 -19.58
CA VAL A 131 -18.58 -3.41 -19.74
C VAL A 131 -17.11 -3.83 -19.76
N ILE A 132 -16.27 -3.05 -20.43
CA ILE A 132 -14.83 -3.30 -20.52
C ILE A 132 -14.14 -3.12 -19.18
N MET A 133 -14.55 -2.15 -18.37
CA MET A 133 -14.01 -1.97 -17.03
C MET A 133 -14.43 -3.10 -16.09
N ASP A 134 -15.68 -3.57 -16.17
CA ASP A 134 -16.14 -4.72 -15.37
C ASP A 134 -15.43 -6.01 -15.75
N GLU A 135 -15.22 -6.24 -17.04
CA GLU A 135 -14.45 -7.38 -17.55
C GLU A 135 -12.99 -7.31 -17.08
N MET A 136 -12.35 -6.14 -17.19
CA MET A 136 -10.99 -5.92 -16.69
C MET A 136 -10.90 -6.22 -15.18
N ARG A 137 -11.85 -5.72 -14.39
CA ARG A 137 -11.90 -5.98 -12.95
C ARG A 137 -12.02 -7.46 -12.65
N ARG A 138 -12.88 -8.19 -13.38
CA ARG A 138 -13.04 -9.64 -13.22
C ARG A 138 -11.74 -10.37 -13.53
N GLN A 139 -11.12 -10.10 -14.68
CA GLN A 139 -9.88 -10.77 -15.10
C GLN A 139 -8.71 -10.50 -14.15
N ILE A 140 -8.59 -9.27 -13.66
CA ILE A 140 -7.59 -8.95 -12.63
C ILE A 140 -7.89 -9.72 -11.35
N GLY A 141 -9.15 -9.78 -10.92
CA GLY A 141 -9.57 -10.56 -9.75
C GLY A 141 -9.18 -12.04 -9.89
N ASP A 142 -9.54 -12.67 -11.01
CA ASP A 142 -9.20 -14.07 -11.30
C ASP A 142 -7.67 -14.29 -11.28
N THR A 143 -6.90 -13.33 -11.81
CA THR A 143 -5.44 -13.38 -11.81
C THR A 143 -4.86 -13.29 -10.40
N VAL A 144 -5.42 -12.44 -9.55
CA VAL A 144 -5.02 -12.29 -8.14
C VAL A 144 -5.35 -13.55 -7.35
N ASP A 145 -6.53 -14.13 -7.56
CA ASP A 145 -6.96 -15.35 -6.87
C ASP A 145 -6.10 -16.56 -7.29
N HIS A 146 -5.74 -16.63 -8.58
CA HIS A 146 -4.78 -17.62 -9.07
C HIS A 146 -3.39 -17.41 -8.44
N MET A 147 -2.90 -16.18 -8.35
CA MET A 147 -1.63 -15.88 -7.67
C MET A 147 -1.66 -16.32 -6.20
N ILE A 148 -2.74 -16.05 -5.47
CA ILE A 148 -2.88 -16.46 -4.06
C ILE A 148 -2.83 -17.98 -3.93
N THR A 149 -3.61 -18.68 -4.76
CA THR A 149 -3.61 -20.15 -4.79
C THR A 149 -2.22 -20.70 -5.08
N TYR A 150 -1.51 -20.07 -6.03
CA TYR A 150 -0.15 -20.44 -6.39
C TYR A 150 0.84 -20.28 -5.22
N ILE A 151 0.71 -19.21 -4.42
CA ILE A 151 1.52 -18.99 -3.22
C ILE A 151 1.24 -20.09 -2.19
N ASP A 152 -0.02 -20.33 -1.86
CA ASP A 152 -0.41 -21.32 -0.84
C ASP A 152 0.06 -22.74 -1.23
N GLU A 153 -0.05 -23.11 -2.50
CA GLU A 153 0.48 -24.38 -3.00
C GLU A 153 2.00 -24.46 -2.95
N HIS A 154 2.69 -23.38 -3.30
CA HIS A 154 4.15 -23.32 -3.28
C HIS A 154 4.67 -23.49 -1.85
N ASP A 155 4.04 -22.82 -0.88
CA ASP A 155 4.39 -22.93 0.54
C ASP A 155 4.14 -24.36 1.06
N ARG A 156 2.96 -24.94 0.77
CA ARG A 156 2.64 -26.32 1.18
C ARG A 156 3.61 -27.37 0.63
N LYS A 157 4.05 -27.21 -0.63
CA LYS A 157 5.03 -28.11 -1.26
C LYS A 157 6.39 -28.03 -0.56
N ARG A 158 6.79 -26.85 -0.09
CA ARG A 158 8.04 -26.69 0.67
C ARG A 158 7.97 -27.31 2.05
N ASP A 159 6.86 -27.15 2.76
CA ASP A 159 6.69 -27.74 4.09
C ASP A 159 6.73 -29.27 4.04
N ASN A 160 6.09 -29.86 3.01
CA ASN A 160 6.08 -31.31 2.82
C ASN A 160 7.42 -31.87 2.29
N GLY A 161 8.15 -31.10 1.47
CA GLY A 161 9.45 -31.50 0.93
C GLY A 161 10.59 -31.54 1.95
N GLY A 162 10.35 -31.10 3.20
CA GLY A 162 11.30 -31.19 4.31
C GLY A 162 11.25 -32.50 5.11
N GLN A 163 10.32 -33.42 4.80
CA GLN A 163 10.15 -34.69 5.54
C GLN A 163 10.75 -35.94 4.87
N GLU A 164 11.23 -35.85 3.63
CA GLU A 164 11.86 -36.98 2.93
C GLU A 164 13.38 -36.81 2.92
N ASN A 165 14.03 -37.15 4.05
CA ASN A 165 15.42 -37.65 4.16
C ASN A 165 15.80 -37.67 5.65
N LYS A 166 15.48 -38.78 6.32
CA LYS A 166 16.11 -39.19 7.57
C LYS A 166 16.25 -40.70 7.60
#